data_AF-A0A0R3Q2Q5-F1
#
_entry.id   AF-A0A0R3Q2Q5-F1
#
_cell.length_a   1.000
_cell.length_b   1.000
_cell.length_c   1.000
_cell.angle_alpha   90.00
_cell.angle_beta   90.00
_cell.angle_gamma   90.00
#
_symmetry.space_group_name_H-M   'P 1'
#
loop_
_entity.id
_entity.type
_entity.pdbx_description
1 polymer ?
#
loop_
_entity_poly.entity_id
_entity_poly.type
_entity_poly.pdbx_seq_one_letter_code
_entity_poly.pdbx_strand_id
1 'polypeptide(L)'
;LCILEYRDLKCSTPTNTTRGGPDRAECQLILKEEELESGRPVPKGIGCWKEDHEGVEREYCDLVCPNAHTVFISYIDQGHRACFNYVTYQIEKRAEEQYLWRSGKCLNSTVNYRIGCKFDNPFGTQFKSDNEILARLRARARRV
;
A
#
# COMPACT_ATOMS: atom_id res chain seq x y z
N LEU A 1 -21.60 -7.50 12.09
CA LEU A 1 -20.24 -7.66 12.65
C LEU A 1 -19.30 -7.00 11.65
N CYS A 2 -18.46 -6.05 12.05
CA CYS A 2 -17.44 -5.51 11.14
C CYS A 2 -16.20 -6.39 11.19
N ILE A 3 -15.66 -6.76 10.03
CA ILE A 3 -14.48 -7.63 9.90
C ILE A 3 -13.27 -6.74 9.69
N LEU A 4 -12.23 -6.95 10.49
CA LEU A 4 -10.97 -6.23 10.39
C LEU A 4 -9.91 -7.15 9.80
N GLU A 5 -9.41 -6.77 8.64
CA GLU A 5 -8.31 -7.45 7.97
C GLU A 5 -7.13 -6.51 7.78
N TYR A 6 -5.98 -7.07 7.39
CA TYR A 6 -4.73 -6.33 7.33
C TYR A 6 -4.05 -6.42 5.97
N ARG A 7 -3.24 -5.41 5.66
CA ARG A 7 -2.36 -5.41 4.50
C ARG A 7 -0.99 -4.96 4.99
N ASP A 8 0.06 -5.69 4.62
CA ASP A 8 1.41 -5.18 4.78
C ASP A 8 1.89 -4.66 3.41
N LEU A 9 2.23 -3.39 3.31
CA LEU A 9 2.91 -2.81 2.16
C LEU A 9 4.39 -2.64 2.51
N LYS A 10 5.21 -3.57 2.00
CA LYS A 10 6.65 -3.60 2.27
C LYS A 10 7.39 -2.96 1.12
N CYS A 11 7.99 -1.80 1.36
CA CYS A 11 8.79 -1.09 0.38
C CYS A 11 10.26 -1.20 0.77
N SER A 12 11.11 -1.72 -0.11
CA SER A 12 12.53 -1.97 0.18
C SER A 12 13.44 -1.39 -0.89
N THR A 13 14.50 -0.69 -0.48
CA THR A 13 15.65 -0.40 -1.32
C THR A 13 16.70 -1.50 -1.20
N PRO A 14 17.62 -1.67 -2.18
CA PRO A 14 18.73 -2.62 -2.08
C PRO A 14 19.62 -2.40 -0.86
N THR A 15 19.72 -1.16 -0.38
CA THR A 15 20.59 -0.72 0.71
C THR A 15 19.89 -0.66 2.07
N ASN A 16 18.58 -0.96 2.16
CA ASN A 16 17.79 -0.90 3.39
C ASN A 16 17.84 0.46 4.13
N THR A 17 17.97 1.57 3.39
CA THR A 17 18.07 2.91 3.97
C THR A 17 16.72 3.47 4.38
N THR A 18 16.59 4.06 5.57
CA THR A 18 15.34 4.66 6.10
C THR A 18 15.35 6.20 6.07
N ARG A 19 16.33 6.78 5.36
CA ARG A 19 16.62 8.23 5.35
C ARG A 19 16.64 8.85 3.95
N GLY A 20 16.24 8.09 2.94
CA GLY A 20 16.32 8.45 1.52
C GLY A 20 17.71 8.11 0.96
N GLY A 21 17.76 7.16 0.03
CA GLY A 21 18.97 6.78 -0.70
C GLY A 21 18.93 7.15 -2.18
N PRO A 22 19.92 6.68 -2.96
CA PRO A 22 19.94 6.84 -4.40
C PRO A 22 18.87 5.96 -5.08
N ASP A 23 18.55 4.82 -4.49
CA ASP A 23 17.65 3.83 -5.07
C ASP A 23 16.21 4.07 -4.63
N ARG A 24 15.29 3.95 -5.60
CA ARG A 24 13.85 3.91 -5.32
C ARG A 24 13.50 2.58 -4.64
N ALA A 25 12.60 2.63 -3.66
CA ALA A 25 12.10 1.43 -3.00
C ALA A 25 11.11 0.70 -3.89
N GLU A 26 11.26 -0.61 -4.02
CA GLU A 26 10.28 -1.47 -4.66
C GLU A 26 9.28 -1.95 -3.60
N CYS A 27 7.98 -1.74 -3.86
CA CYS A 27 6.92 -2.12 -2.92
C CYS A 27 6.26 -3.45 -3.29
N GLN A 28 5.93 -4.23 -2.25
CA GLN A 28 5.16 -5.46 -2.35
C GLN A 28 3.99 -5.43 -1.37
N LEU A 29 2.79 -5.66 -1.88
CA LEU A 29 1.59 -5.82 -1.05
C LEU A 29 1.47 -7.27 -0.56
N ILE A 30 1.11 -7.45 0.70
CA ILE A 30 0.80 -8.75 1.30
C ILE A 30 -0.61 -8.64 1.89
N LEU A 31 -1.51 -9.50 1.43
CA LEU A 31 -2.90 -9.56 1.90
C LEU A 31 -2.97 -10.44 3.14
N LYS A 32 -3.61 -9.96 4.20
CA LYS A 32 -3.72 -10.67 5.46
C LYS A 32 -5.16 -10.65 5.98
N GLU A 33 -5.69 -11.80 6.40
CA GLU A 33 -6.98 -11.89 7.08
C GLU A 33 -6.85 -11.41 8.53
N GLU A 34 -5.77 -11.79 9.22
CA GLU A 34 -5.47 -11.35 10.59
C GLU A 34 -4.19 -10.50 10.70
N GLU A 35 -3.98 -9.82 11.84
CA GLU A 35 -2.83 -8.93 12.00
C GLU A 35 -1.48 -9.66 12.01
N LEU A 36 -1.44 -10.84 12.63
CA LEU A 36 -0.20 -11.54 12.96
C LEU A 36 0.12 -12.69 12.01
N GLU A 37 -0.76 -13.01 11.05
CA GLU A 37 -0.49 -14.05 10.06
C GLU A 37 0.61 -13.63 9.06
N SER A 38 1.18 -14.60 8.36
CA SER A 38 2.15 -14.34 7.30
C SER A 38 1.54 -13.64 6.09
N GLY A 39 0.27 -13.94 5.79
CA GLY A 39 -0.46 -13.42 4.64
C GLY A 39 -0.08 -14.03 3.30
N ARG A 40 -0.69 -13.49 2.25
CA ARG A 40 -0.54 -13.91 0.85
C ARG A 40 0.14 -12.79 0.06
N PRO A 41 1.40 -12.97 -0.38
CA PRO A 41 2.12 -11.93 -1.09
C PRO A 41 1.60 -11.76 -2.52
N VAL A 42 1.37 -10.52 -2.92
CA VAL A 42 1.18 -10.14 -4.32
C VAL A 42 2.54 -10.14 -5.01
N PRO A 43 2.64 -10.52 -6.30
CA PRO A 43 3.84 -10.33 -7.10
C PRO A 43 4.34 -8.88 -7.03
N LYS A 44 5.66 -8.69 -7.03
CA LYS A 44 6.26 -7.36 -7.08
C LYS A 44 6.03 -6.69 -8.44
N GLY A 45 6.12 -5.37 -8.47
CA GLY A 45 6.00 -4.57 -9.70
C GLY A 45 4.57 -4.41 -10.23
N ILE A 46 3.55 -4.82 -9.48
CA ILE A 46 2.14 -4.56 -9.80
C ILE A 46 1.44 -3.83 -8.66
N GLY A 47 0.32 -3.15 -8.97
CA GLY A 47 -0.51 -2.48 -7.96
C GLY A 47 -0.10 -1.05 -7.60
N CYS A 48 1.13 -0.65 -7.91
CA CYS A 48 1.59 0.72 -7.74
C CYS A 48 1.78 1.43 -9.08
N TRP A 49 1.53 2.74 -9.11
CA TRP A 49 1.75 3.60 -10.28
C TRP A 49 2.15 5.01 -9.84
N LYS A 50 2.56 5.84 -10.80
CA LYS A 50 3.05 7.19 -10.53
C LYS A 50 2.08 8.24 -11.06
N GLU A 51 1.95 9.34 -10.34
CA GLU A 51 1.22 10.52 -10.78
C GLU A 51 2.03 11.78 -10.40
N ASP A 52 1.96 12.80 -11.25
CA ASP A 52 2.34 14.15 -10.83
C ASP A 52 1.18 14.76 -10.06
N HIS A 53 1.49 15.29 -8.88
CA HIS A 53 0.55 16.03 -8.06
C HIS A 53 1.14 17.40 -7.76
N GLU A 54 0.73 18.40 -8.55
CA GLU A 54 1.18 19.79 -8.42
C GLU A 54 2.71 19.94 -8.53
N GLY A 55 3.32 19.23 -9.49
CA GLY A 55 4.78 19.24 -9.69
C GLY A 55 5.56 18.33 -8.73
N VAL A 56 4.86 17.57 -7.89
CA VAL A 56 5.46 16.57 -6.98
C VAL A 56 5.07 15.17 -7.44
N GLU A 57 6.07 14.36 -7.79
CA GLU A 57 5.84 12.95 -8.08
C GLU A 57 5.33 12.22 -6.82
N ARG A 58 4.18 11.57 -6.97
CA ARG A 58 3.61 10.63 -6.00
C ARG A 58 3.56 9.23 -6.61
N GLU A 59 3.93 8.23 -5.82
CA GLU A 59 3.64 6.84 -6.12
C GLU A 59 2.44 6.39 -5.31
N TYR A 60 1.41 5.91 -5.98
CA TYR A 60 0.20 5.38 -5.37
C TYR A 60 0.24 3.86 -5.44
N CYS A 61 0.00 3.18 -4.32
CA CYS A 61 -0.18 1.73 -4.26
C CYS A 61 -1.61 1.38 -3.84
N ASP A 62 -2.29 0.55 -4.61
CA ASP A 62 -3.61 0.01 -4.29
C ASP A 62 -3.53 -0.90 -3.07
N LEU A 63 -4.32 -0.58 -2.04
CA LEU A 63 -4.35 -1.33 -0.78
C LEU A 63 -5.26 -2.55 -0.86
N VAL A 64 -6.06 -2.69 -1.93
CA VAL A 64 -7.03 -3.77 -2.12
C VAL A 64 -7.93 -3.87 -0.90
N CYS A 65 -8.55 -2.73 -0.57
CA CYS A 65 -9.57 -2.63 0.46
C CYS A 65 -10.85 -2.06 -0.14
N PRO A 66 -11.47 -2.77 -1.10
CA PRO A 66 -12.71 -2.32 -1.72
C PRO A 66 -13.81 -2.23 -0.67
N ASN A 67 -14.67 -1.21 -0.79
CA ASN A 67 -15.84 -1.05 0.08
C ASN A 67 -15.54 -1.06 1.59
N ALA A 68 -14.28 -0.84 1.99
CA ALA A 68 -13.93 -0.72 3.38
C ALA A 68 -14.53 0.57 3.94
N HIS A 69 -15.30 0.45 5.03
CA HIS A 69 -15.84 1.59 5.75
C HIS A 69 -14.71 2.46 6.33
N THR A 70 -13.62 1.83 6.76
CA THR A 70 -12.47 2.53 7.34
C THR A 70 -11.19 1.83 6.95
N VAL A 71 -10.21 2.62 6.48
CA VAL A 71 -8.85 2.15 6.20
C VAL A 71 -7.89 3.05 6.96
N PHE A 72 -6.94 2.47 7.68
CA PHE A 72 -6.02 3.20 8.55
C PHE A 72 -4.64 2.53 8.59
N ILE A 73 -3.60 3.31 8.87
CA ILE A 73 -2.25 2.79 9.06
C ILE A 73 -2.13 2.37 10.52
N SER A 74 -2.07 1.07 10.79
CA SER A 74 -1.95 0.54 12.16
C SER A 74 -0.50 0.51 12.63
N TYR A 75 0.46 0.41 11.71
CA TYR A 75 1.88 0.42 12.03
C TYR A 75 2.71 1.01 10.89
N ILE A 76 3.78 1.70 11.26
CA ILE A 76 4.89 2.09 10.40
C ILE A 76 6.18 1.91 11.20
N ASP A 77 7.28 1.55 10.52
CA ASP A 77 8.59 1.48 11.15
C ASP A 77 8.94 2.78 11.90
N GLN A 78 9.22 2.66 13.20
CA GLN A 78 9.54 3.81 14.05
C GLN A 78 10.88 4.47 13.64
N GLY A 79 10.98 5.79 13.82
CA GLY A 79 12.23 6.52 13.61
C GLY A 79 12.61 6.75 12.15
N HIS A 80 11.69 6.53 11.21
CA HIS A 80 11.91 6.78 9.79
C HIS A 80 12.15 8.28 9.52
N ARG A 81 13.29 8.62 8.90
CA ARG A 81 13.72 10.04 8.76
C ARG A 81 13.26 10.72 7.47
N ALA A 82 12.67 9.94 6.56
CA ALA A 82 12.26 10.40 5.25
C ALA A 82 10.74 10.26 4.99
N CYS A 83 9.98 9.64 5.89
CA CYS A 83 8.56 9.35 5.70
C CYS A 83 7.78 9.98 6.85
N PHE A 84 7.05 11.04 6.57
CA PHE A 84 6.21 11.78 7.50
C PHE A 84 4.76 11.74 7.02
N ASN A 85 3.86 11.36 7.93
CA ASN A 85 2.43 11.27 7.64
C ASN A 85 1.89 12.63 7.17
N TYR A 86 0.89 12.65 6.28
CA TYR A 86 0.31 13.83 5.64
C TYR A 86 1.26 14.62 4.70
N VAL A 87 2.57 14.47 4.84
CA VAL A 87 3.57 15.23 4.07
C VAL A 87 4.13 14.41 2.92
N THR A 88 4.63 13.21 3.22
CA THR A 88 5.30 12.35 2.25
C THR A 88 4.64 11.00 2.07
N TYR A 89 3.64 10.69 2.89
CA TYR A 89 2.74 9.56 2.65
C TYR A 89 1.39 9.78 3.33
N GLN A 90 0.34 9.16 2.79
CA GLN A 90 -0.99 9.08 3.40
C GLN A 90 -1.84 8.02 2.68
N ILE A 91 -2.87 7.52 3.35
CA ILE A 91 -4.01 6.89 2.68
C ILE A 91 -4.89 7.95 2.01
N GLU A 92 -5.23 7.73 0.75
CA GLU A 92 -6.15 8.54 -0.04
C GLU A 92 -7.29 7.68 -0.57
N LYS A 93 -8.53 8.10 -0.32
CA LYS A 93 -9.73 7.49 -0.88
C LYS A 93 -10.05 8.14 -2.22
N ARG A 94 -10.17 7.34 -3.28
CA ARG A 94 -10.73 7.80 -4.57
C ARG A 94 -11.89 6.88 -4.95
N ALA A 95 -13.08 7.45 -5.04
CA ALA A 95 -14.32 6.69 -5.14
C ALA A 95 -14.42 5.61 -4.04
N GLU A 96 -14.55 4.34 -4.40
CA GLU A 96 -14.66 3.21 -3.46
C GLU A 96 -13.32 2.53 -3.17
N GLU A 97 -12.21 3.14 -3.62
CA GLU A 97 -10.88 2.56 -3.60
C GLU A 97 -9.96 3.36 -2.68
N GLN A 98 -8.97 2.66 -2.12
CA GLN A 98 -8.10 3.17 -1.07
C GLN A 98 -6.66 2.91 -1.47
N TYR A 99 -5.86 3.96 -1.41
CA TYR A 99 -4.49 3.96 -1.89
C TYR A 99 -3.56 4.50 -0.83
N LEU A 100 -2.38 3.91 -0.67
CA LEU A 100 -1.29 4.59 0.04
C LEU A 100 -0.44 5.30 -0.99
N TRP A 101 -0.32 6.62 -0.89
CA TRP A 101 0.67 7.35 -1.68
C TRP A 101 1.93 7.63 -0.89
N ARG A 102 3.05 7.74 -1.61
CA ARG A 102 4.37 8.15 -1.10
C ARG A 102 4.97 9.21 -2.03
N SER A 103 5.82 10.10 -1.50
CA SER A 103 6.50 11.13 -2.28
C SER A 103 7.90 11.47 -1.76
N GLY A 104 8.68 12.20 -2.56
CA GLY A 104 9.98 12.73 -2.16
C GLY A 104 10.96 11.65 -1.68
N LYS A 105 11.73 11.97 -0.63
CA LYS A 105 12.72 11.02 -0.04
C LYS A 105 12.06 9.75 0.51
N CYS A 106 10.77 9.78 0.83
CA CYS A 106 10.07 8.60 1.30
C CYS A 106 10.10 7.51 0.23
N LEU A 107 9.96 7.85 -1.07
CA LEU A 107 10.03 6.91 -2.21
C LEU A 107 11.36 6.15 -2.27
N ASN A 108 12.44 6.75 -1.80
CA ASN A 108 13.80 6.19 -1.82
C ASN A 108 14.21 5.59 -0.48
N SER A 109 13.25 5.15 0.32
CA SER A 109 13.51 4.57 1.64
C SER A 109 12.81 3.24 1.84
N THR A 110 13.47 2.34 2.57
CA THR A 110 12.87 1.11 3.08
C THR A 110 11.93 1.44 4.22
N VAL A 111 10.67 1.04 4.07
CA VAL A 111 9.60 1.28 5.04
C VAL A 111 8.53 0.21 4.88
N ASN A 112 8.05 -0.29 6.01
CA ASN A 112 6.92 -1.20 6.08
C ASN A 112 5.72 -0.49 6.67
N TYR A 113 4.61 -0.53 5.95
CA TYR A 113 3.31 -0.07 6.43
C TYR A 113 2.45 -1.28 6.73
N ARG A 114 1.79 -1.28 7.88
CA ARG A 114 0.63 -2.14 8.11
C ARG A 114 -0.62 -1.30 8.03
N ILE A 115 -1.58 -1.77 7.26
CA ILE A 115 -2.85 -1.12 7.01
C ILE A 115 -3.95 -2.02 7.55
N GLY A 116 -4.84 -1.47 8.37
CA GLY A 116 -6.09 -2.11 8.76
C GLY A 116 -7.22 -1.71 7.82
N CYS A 117 -8.00 -2.68 7.36
CA CYS A 117 -9.15 -2.50 6.50
C CYS A 117 -10.39 -3.08 7.17
N LYS A 118 -11.34 -2.21 7.52
CA LYS A 118 -12.59 -2.56 8.19
C LYS A 118 -13.69 -2.70 7.14
N PHE A 119 -14.16 -3.92 6.93
CA PHE A 119 -15.21 -4.26 5.98
C PHE A 119 -16.53 -4.58 6.69
N ASP A 120 -17.63 -4.32 5.98
CA ASP A 120 -18.97 -4.77 6.41
C ASP A 120 -19.21 -6.25 6.06
N ASN A 121 -18.57 -6.73 4.98
CA ASN A 121 -18.61 -8.12 4.53
C ASN A 121 -17.19 -8.71 4.44
N PRO A 122 -16.99 -10.03 4.63
CA PRO A 122 -15.66 -10.64 4.57
C PRO A 122 -14.96 -10.35 3.23
N PHE A 123 -13.65 -10.12 3.22
CA PHE A 123 -12.93 -9.80 1.97
C PHE A 123 -13.04 -10.90 0.91
N GLY A 124 -13.07 -12.17 1.33
CA GLY A 124 -13.28 -13.31 0.44
C GLY A 124 -14.63 -13.29 -0.30
N THR A 125 -15.59 -12.46 0.12
CA THR A 125 -16.86 -12.26 -0.60
C THR A 125 -16.79 -11.11 -1.62
N GLN A 126 -15.74 -10.28 -1.55
CA GLN A 126 -15.56 -9.12 -2.43
C GLN A 126 -14.79 -9.43 -3.71
N PHE A 127 -14.03 -10.52 -3.72
CA PHE A 127 -13.33 -11.03 -4.90
C PHE A 127 -13.67 -12.51 -5.08
N LYS A 128 -13.88 -12.93 -6.32
CA LYS A 128 -14.16 -14.35 -6.62
C LYS A 128 -12.91 -15.22 -6.50
N SER A 129 -11.73 -14.65 -6.73
CA SER A 129 -10.44 -15.33 -6.65
C SER A 129 -9.27 -14.35 -6.63
N ASP A 130 -8.09 -14.84 -6.27
CA ASP A 130 -6.84 -14.07 -6.32
C ASP A 130 -6.50 -13.58 -7.73
N ASN A 131 -6.93 -14.29 -8.77
CA ASN A 131 -6.73 -13.86 -10.16
C ASN A 131 -7.41 -12.53 -10.47
N GLU A 132 -8.56 -12.25 -9.83
CA GLU A 132 -9.27 -10.98 -9.99
C GLU A 132 -8.48 -9.83 -9.33
N ILE A 133 -7.95 -10.08 -8.13
CA ILE A 133 -7.06 -9.14 -7.43
C ILE A 133 -5.82 -8.86 -8.27
N LEU A 134 -5.17 -9.90 -8.79
CA LEU A 134 -3.98 -9.75 -9.62
C LEU A 134 -4.27 -9.03 -10.94
N ALA A 135 -5.41 -9.29 -11.58
CA ALA A 135 -5.83 -8.59 -12.79
C ALA A 135 -6.03 -7.09 -12.52
N ARG A 136 -6.72 -6.75 -11.43
CA ARG A 136 -6.89 -5.37 -10.95
C ARG A 136 -5.54 -4.66 -10.74
N LEU A 137 -4.62 -5.31 -10.01
CA LEU A 137 -3.32 -4.72 -9.68
C LEU A 137 -2.43 -4.55 -10.92
N ARG A 138 -2.48 -5.49 -11.88
CA ARG A 138 -1.80 -5.34 -13.18
C ARG A 138 -2.36 -4.16 -13.98
N ALA A 139 -3.68 -3.96 -13.95
CA ALA A 139 -4.30 -2.83 -14.64
C ALA A 139 -3.87 -1.47 -14.04
N ARG A 140 -3.60 -1.41 -12.73
CA ARG A 140 -3.07 -0.20 -12.07
C ARG A 140 -1.64 0.10 -12.51
N ALA A 141 -0.76 -0.90 -12.55
CA ALA A 141 0.64 -0.70 -12.97
C ALA A 141 0.82 -0.24 -14.43
N ARG A 142 -0.21 -0.42 -15.27
CA ARG A 142 -0.23 0.08 -16.66
C ARG A 142 -0.68 1.53 -16.79
N ARG A 143 -1.12 2.18 -15.70
CA ARG A 143 -1.40 3.62 -15.69
C ARG A 143 -0.06 4.35 -15.68
N VAL A 144 0.46 4.58 -16.89
CA VAL A 144 1.62 5.42 -17.17
C VAL A 144 1.13 6.65 -17.92
#